data_AF-A0A9N9SGJ4-F1
#
_entry.id   AF-A0A9N9SGJ4-F1
#
_cell.length_a   1.000
_cell.length_b   1.000
_cell.length_c   1.000
_cell.angle_alpha   90.00
_cell.angle_beta   90.00
_cell.angle_gamma   90.00
#
_symmetry.space_group_name_H-M   'P 1'
#
loop_
_entity.id
_entity.type
_entity.pdbx_description
1 polymer ?
#
loop_
_entity_poly.entity_id
_entity_poly.type
_entity_poly.pdbx_seq_one_letter_code
_entity_poly.pdbx_strand_id
1 'polypeptide(L)'
;MVKSRKRKHVETVTVEPNPLPSVRHSDEPLEKKRKWVNKQRVLIFASRGINHRDRHLMEDLKKLMPHHKPEAKMERSKTLSVINEMCEMKNCNKAVMFEGRKKRDLYMWLSNIPNGPSVKFLVENVYTMNELKLTGNCLRGSRPLLSFDPAFTEKSHYVLLKELLTQIFGVPKHHPKSQPFFDHVYTFNILDNRIWFRNFQILSEDGALAEVGPRFVLNPVKIFSGSFGGVPLWSNPSYVSPAKYQLQVRLAAKNKYVNRIEQKAHAEITRPKDSYKLTPLEEVFKGDPLEVALNLENAKNDEAVKNTQNKVEKVKQKMKKSKLKKVSKVKK
;
A
#
# COMPACT_ATOMS: atom_id res chain seq x y z
N MET A 1 48.32 -16.48 -20.77
CA MET A 1 48.21 -17.80 -20.10
C MET A 1 47.00 -17.80 -19.18
N VAL A 2 45.90 -18.39 -19.63
CA VAL A 2 44.61 -18.39 -18.93
C VAL A 2 44.54 -19.61 -18.00
N LYS A 3 44.43 -19.37 -16.68
CA LYS A 3 44.26 -20.42 -15.66
C LYS A 3 42.84 -20.99 -15.74
N SER A 4 42.71 -22.25 -16.13
CA SER A 4 41.45 -23.00 -16.10
C SER A 4 41.09 -23.37 -14.65
N ARG A 5 39.87 -23.03 -14.23
CA ARG A 5 39.29 -23.48 -12.95
C ARG A 5 39.00 -24.98 -13.04
N LYS A 6 39.74 -25.80 -12.29
CA LYS A 6 39.45 -27.23 -12.09
C LYS A 6 38.04 -27.38 -11.50
N ARG A 7 37.17 -28.13 -12.18
CA ARG A 7 35.87 -28.59 -11.66
C ARG A 7 36.12 -29.47 -10.43
N LYS A 8 35.45 -29.20 -9.31
CA LYS A 8 35.43 -30.09 -8.15
C LYS A 8 34.73 -31.40 -8.54
N HIS A 9 35.43 -32.51 -8.35
CA HIS A 9 34.89 -33.85 -8.52
C HIS A 9 33.79 -34.05 -7.47
N VAL A 10 32.57 -34.35 -7.90
CA VAL A 10 31.51 -34.80 -7.00
C VAL A 10 31.78 -36.29 -6.76
N GLU A 11 32.15 -36.63 -5.53
CA GLU A 11 32.27 -38.02 -5.09
C GLU A 11 30.88 -38.65 -5.11
N THR A 12 30.65 -39.55 -6.06
CA THR A 12 29.51 -40.46 -6.05
C THR A 12 29.70 -41.44 -4.91
N VAL A 13 28.97 -41.23 -3.81
CA VAL A 13 28.84 -42.21 -2.73
C VAL A 13 28.22 -43.48 -3.33
N THR A 14 29.04 -44.50 -3.55
CA THR A 14 28.61 -45.85 -3.90
C THR A 14 27.94 -46.45 -2.67
N VAL A 15 26.61 -46.34 -2.60
CA VAL A 15 25.82 -47.09 -1.63
C VAL A 15 25.91 -48.55 -2.04
N GLU A 16 26.61 -49.36 -1.25
CA GLU A 16 26.63 -50.81 -1.47
C GLU A 16 25.19 -51.34 -1.43
N PRO A 17 24.77 -52.12 -2.45
CA PRO A 17 23.44 -52.68 -2.44
C PRO A 17 23.35 -53.70 -1.30
N ASN A 18 22.46 -53.44 -0.33
CA ASN A 18 22.11 -54.42 0.70
C ASN A 18 21.81 -55.77 0.02
N PRO A 19 22.33 -56.90 0.54
CA PRO A 19 22.07 -58.20 -0.04
C PRO A 19 20.56 -58.47 -0.06
N LEU A 20 20.07 -58.92 -1.22
CA LEU A 20 18.67 -59.29 -1.37
C LEU A 20 18.35 -60.45 -0.40
N PRO A 21 17.15 -60.47 0.20
CA PRO A 21 16.74 -61.57 1.06
C PRO A 21 16.76 -62.90 0.30
N SER A 22 17.16 -63.97 0.98
CA SER A 22 17.34 -65.32 0.43
C SER A 22 16.04 -65.98 -0.02
N VAL A 23 14.91 -65.56 0.56
CA VAL A 23 13.56 -66.03 0.20
C VAL A 23 12.76 -64.85 -0.33
N ARG A 24 12.46 -64.86 -1.63
CA ARG A 24 11.43 -64.00 -2.22
C ARG A 24 10.11 -64.76 -2.16
N HIS A 25 9.16 -64.29 -1.36
CA HIS A 25 7.76 -64.68 -1.55
C HIS A 25 7.29 -64.03 -2.86
N SER A 26 7.29 -64.79 -3.95
CA SER A 26 6.90 -64.32 -5.29
C SER A 26 5.44 -63.90 -5.40
N ASP A 27 4.59 -64.39 -4.48
CA ASP A 27 3.15 -64.15 -4.48
C ASP A 27 2.72 -62.96 -3.60
N GLU A 28 3.66 -62.29 -2.93
CA GLU A 28 3.35 -61.06 -2.21
C GLU A 28 3.15 -59.91 -3.22
N PRO A 29 1.95 -59.28 -3.28
CA PRO A 29 1.72 -58.18 -4.19
C PRO A 29 2.66 -57.03 -3.83
N LEU A 30 3.55 -56.66 -4.77
CA LEU A 30 4.45 -55.51 -4.62
C LEU A 30 3.68 -54.29 -4.08
N GLU A 31 4.12 -53.75 -2.95
CA GLU A 31 3.50 -52.55 -2.36
C GLU A 31 3.61 -51.37 -3.35
N LYS A 32 2.51 -51.09 -4.05
CA LYS A 32 2.43 -49.94 -4.95
C LYS A 32 2.47 -48.67 -4.10
N LYS A 33 3.64 -48.00 -4.03
CA LYS A 33 3.75 -46.66 -3.42
C LYS A 33 2.63 -45.78 -3.97
N ARG A 34 1.83 -45.21 -3.07
CA ARG A 34 0.75 -44.29 -3.44
C ARG A 34 1.36 -43.13 -4.22
N LYS A 35 1.07 -43.04 -5.52
CA LYS A 35 1.62 -42.01 -6.43
C LYS A 35 1.29 -40.58 -5.95
N TRP A 36 0.19 -40.42 -5.24
CA TRP A 36 -0.24 -39.16 -4.63
C TRP A 36 0.29 -39.03 -3.20
N VAL A 37 1.48 -38.43 -3.07
CA VAL A 37 2.18 -38.23 -1.79
C VAL A 37 1.71 -36.95 -1.08
N ASN A 38 1.65 -35.82 -1.80
CA ASN A 38 1.26 -34.54 -1.22
C ASN A 38 -0.27 -34.33 -1.32
N LYS A 39 -1.01 -34.64 -0.26
CA LYS A 39 -2.48 -34.47 -0.21
C LYS A 39 -2.88 -33.07 0.23
N GLN A 40 -2.63 -32.08 -0.61
CA GLN A 40 -3.14 -30.72 -0.40
C GLN A 40 -4.60 -30.59 -0.84
N ARG A 41 -5.40 -29.96 0.00
CA ARG A 41 -6.81 -29.61 -0.24
C ARG A 41 -7.05 -28.20 0.26
N VAL A 42 -7.62 -27.36 -0.61
CA VAL A 42 -7.82 -25.94 -0.34
C VAL A 42 -9.31 -25.64 -0.25
N LEU A 43 -9.78 -25.14 0.88
CA LEU A 43 -11.15 -24.63 1.02
C LEU A 43 -11.24 -23.24 0.37
N ILE A 44 -12.17 -23.04 -0.56
CA ILE A 44 -12.40 -21.72 -1.19
C ILE A 44 -13.83 -21.28 -0.97
N PHE A 45 -13.98 -20.17 -0.27
CA PHE A 45 -15.29 -19.61 0.07
C PHE A 45 -15.23 -18.12 0.32
N ALA A 46 -16.41 -17.51 0.52
CA ALA A 46 -16.54 -16.09 0.71
C ALA A 46 -17.48 -15.75 1.86
N SER A 47 -17.33 -14.57 2.44
CA SER A 47 -18.31 -13.99 3.33
C SER A 47 -19.48 -13.40 2.56
N ARG A 48 -20.61 -13.21 3.24
CA ARG A 48 -21.75 -12.47 2.66
C ARG A 48 -21.34 -11.03 2.29
N GLY A 49 -21.87 -10.55 1.17
CA GLY A 49 -21.69 -9.17 0.69
C GLY A 49 -20.44 -8.90 -0.15
N ILE A 50 -19.90 -9.93 -0.81
CA ILE A 50 -18.96 -9.79 -1.94
C ILE A 50 -19.66 -9.22 -3.19
N ASN A 51 -18.91 -8.46 -4.00
CA ASN A 51 -19.39 -7.86 -5.24
C ASN A 51 -19.61 -8.93 -6.34
N HIS A 52 -20.26 -8.57 -7.44
CA HIS A 52 -20.42 -9.43 -8.61
C HIS A 52 -19.06 -9.84 -9.20
N ARG A 53 -18.17 -8.86 -9.44
CA ARG A 53 -16.82 -9.11 -9.95
C ARG A 53 -16.02 -10.07 -9.06
N ASP A 54 -16.12 -9.91 -7.75
CA ASP A 54 -15.40 -10.75 -6.79
C ASP A 54 -15.92 -12.19 -6.77
N ARG A 55 -17.20 -12.41 -7.12
CA ARG A 55 -17.76 -13.77 -7.28
C ARG A 55 -17.14 -14.47 -8.48
N HIS A 56 -17.04 -13.77 -9.60
CA HIS A 56 -16.36 -14.29 -10.80
C HIS A 56 -14.90 -14.62 -10.50
N LEU A 57 -14.17 -13.75 -9.80
CA LEU A 57 -12.80 -14.04 -9.36
C LEU A 57 -12.72 -15.33 -8.51
N MET A 58 -13.64 -15.50 -7.55
CA MET A 58 -13.71 -16.70 -6.72
C MET A 58 -14.00 -17.96 -7.57
N GLU A 59 -14.89 -17.85 -8.56
CA GLU A 59 -15.21 -18.95 -9.48
C GLU A 59 -14.05 -19.28 -10.42
N ASP A 60 -13.31 -18.27 -10.88
CA ASP A 60 -12.11 -18.44 -11.71
C ASP A 60 -11.02 -19.19 -10.93
N LEU A 61 -10.78 -18.83 -9.66
CA LEU A 61 -9.85 -19.59 -8.80
C LEU A 61 -10.30 -21.04 -8.58
N LYS A 62 -11.62 -21.30 -8.47
CA LYS A 62 -12.15 -22.67 -8.37
C LYS A 62 -11.95 -23.45 -9.67
N LYS A 63 -12.05 -22.81 -10.84
CA LYS A 63 -11.77 -23.46 -12.13
C LYS A 63 -10.29 -23.81 -12.26
N LEU A 64 -9.41 -22.91 -11.84
CA LEU A 64 -7.96 -23.05 -11.92
C LEU A 64 -7.37 -24.13 -10.99
N MET A 65 -7.88 -24.25 -9.76
CA MET A 65 -7.33 -25.18 -8.77
C MET A 65 -8.17 -26.47 -8.69
N PRO A 66 -7.72 -27.63 -9.17
CA PRO A 66 -8.50 -28.87 -9.12
C PRO A 66 -8.65 -29.45 -7.70
N HIS A 67 -7.74 -29.12 -6.78
CA HIS A 67 -7.74 -29.53 -5.38
C HIS A 67 -8.58 -28.61 -4.47
N HIS A 68 -9.38 -27.72 -5.06
CA HIS A 68 -10.31 -26.88 -4.31
C HIS A 68 -11.50 -27.68 -3.76
N LYS A 69 -12.03 -27.22 -2.63
CA LYS A 69 -13.33 -27.62 -2.08
C LYS A 69 -14.20 -26.38 -1.92
N PRO A 70 -15.37 -26.31 -2.57
CA PRO A 70 -16.28 -25.19 -2.38
C PRO A 70 -17.01 -25.30 -1.03
N GLU A 71 -17.23 -24.16 -0.38
CA GLU A 71 -18.13 -24.03 0.78
C GLU A 71 -19.23 -23.01 0.48
N ALA A 72 -20.34 -23.12 1.22
CA ALA A 72 -21.35 -22.07 1.26
C ALA A 72 -20.77 -20.76 1.83
N LYS A 73 -21.45 -19.64 1.59
CA LYS A 73 -20.98 -18.34 2.06
C LYS A 73 -21.10 -18.22 3.57
N MET A 74 -20.03 -17.78 4.22
CA MET A 74 -20.00 -17.53 5.66
C MET A 74 -20.79 -16.26 6.01
N GLU A 75 -21.47 -16.30 7.15
CA GLU A 75 -22.16 -15.15 7.70
C GLU A 75 -21.19 -14.21 8.43
N ARG A 76 -21.43 -12.90 8.34
CA ARG A 76 -20.52 -11.87 8.90
C ARG A 76 -20.50 -11.81 10.43
N SER A 77 -21.55 -12.29 11.09
CA SER A 77 -21.65 -12.31 12.56
C SER A 77 -20.75 -13.36 13.20
N LYS A 78 -20.37 -14.39 12.45
CA LYS A 78 -19.59 -15.52 12.95
C LYS A 78 -18.12 -15.13 13.12
N THR A 79 -17.51 -15.65 14.18
CA THR A 79 -16.09 -15.52 14.46
C THR A 79 -15.27 -16.28 13.42
N LEU A 80 -14.05 -15.81 13.14
CA LEU A 80 -13.19 -16.45 12.13
C LEU A 80 -12.70 -17.85 12.54
N SER A 81 -12.75 -18.21 13.82
CA SER A 81 -12.41 -19.54 14.32
C SER A 81 -13.25 -20.67 13.71
N VAL A 82 -14.51 -20.37 13.34
CA VAL A 82 -15.44 -21.33 12.70
C VAL A 82 -14.87 -21.87 11.37
N ILE A 83 -13.96 -21.13 10.74
CA ILE A 83 -13.32 -21.55 9.48
C ILE A 83 -12.46 -22.80 9.70
N ASN A 84 -11.83 -22.94 10.88
CA ASN A 84 -11.03 -24.11 11.20
C ASN A 84 -11.91 -25.37 11.28
N GLU A 85 -13.08 -25.26 11.93
CA GLU A 85 -14.08 -26.35 12.00
C GLU A 85 -14.62 -26.73 10.61
N MET A 86 -14.94 -25.73 9.76
CA MET A 86 -15.35 -25.98 8.38
C MET A 86 -14.28 -26.74 7.58
N CYS A 87 -13.01 -26.41 7.81
CA CYS A 87 -11.91 -27.08 7.15
C CYS A 87 -11.68 -28.48 7.69
N GLU A 88 -11.89 -28.72 8.98
CA GLU A 88 -11.82 -30.04 9.59
C GLU A 88 -12.91 -30.97 9.04
N MET A 89 -14.16 -30.50 9.00
CA MET A 89 -15.29 -31.24 8.42
C MET A 89 -15.07 -31.64 6.96
N LYS A 90 -14.35 -30.82 6.18
CA LYS A 90 -14.03 -31.08 4.77
C LYS A 90 -12.63 -31.64 4.55
N ASN A 91 -11.88 -31.92 5.61
CA ASN A 91 -10.48 -32.36 5.59
C ASN A 91 -9.62 -31.49 4.66
N CYS A 92 -9.68 -30.17 4.83
CA CYS A 92 -8.90 -29.19 4.09
C CYS A 92 -7.71 -28.73 4.92
N ASN A 93 -6.53 -28.73 4.32
CA ASN A 93 -5.29 -28.31 5.01
C ASN A 93 -5.07 -26.80 4.89
N LYS A 94 -5.66 -26.18 3.86
CA LYS A 94 -5.49 -24.76 3.53
C LYS A 94 -6.85 -24.13 3.30
N ALA A 95 -6.95 -22.83 3.53
CA ALA A 95 -8.16 -22.07 3.23
C ALA A 95 -7.85 -20.73 2.57
N VAL A 96 -8.75 -20.37 1.65
CA VAL A 96 -8.84 -19.08 0.98
C VAL A 96 -10.23 -18.53 1.26
N MET A 97 -10.30 -17.46 2.04
CA MET A 97 -11.54 -16.76 2.35
C MET A 97 -11.56 -15.39 1.70
N PHE A 98 -12.61 -15.11 0.93
CA PHE A 98 -12.92 -13.77 0.42
C PHE A 98 -13.82 -13.01 1.39
N GLU A 99 -13.29 -11.96 2.01
CA GLU A 99 -14.02 -11.08 2.91
C GLU A 99 -14.45 -9.79 2.18
N GLY A 100 -15.72 -9.70 1.81
CA GLY A 100 -16.28 -8.50 1.19
C GLY A 100 -16.74 -7.47 2.22
N ARG A 101 -16.17 -6.27 2.22
CA ARG A 101 -16.57 -5.13 3.08
C ARG A 101 -17.28 -4.05 2.27
N LYS A 102 -18.41 -3.56 2.81
CA LYS A 102 -19.25 -2.51 2.19
C LYS A 102 -19.60 -2.74 0.71
N LYS A 103 -19.56 -3.99 0.22
CA LYS A 103 -19.74 -4.38 -1.19
C LYS A 103 -18.78 -3.67 -2.17
N ARG A 104 -17.66 -3.12 -1.68
CA ARG A 104 -16.68 -2.36 -2.49
C ARG A 104 -15.27 -2.89 -2.30
N ASP A 105 -14.87 -3.11 -1.05
CA ASP A 105 -13.52 -3.52 -0.71
C ASP A 105 -13.47 -5.05 -0.57
N LEU A 106 -12.48 -5.67 -1.20
CA LEU A 106 -12.25 -7.10 -1.14
C LEU A 106 -10.98 -7.38 -0.34
N TYR A 107 -11.12 -8.15 0.72
CA TYR A 107 -10.00 -8.73 1.44
C TYR A 107 -9.93 -10.21 1.14
N MET A 108 -8.72 -10.74 1.02
CA MET A 108 -8.48 -12.16 0.87
C MET A 108 -7.63 -12.63 2.04
N TRP A 109 -8.09 -13.69 2.68
CA TRP A 109 -7.34 -14.37 3.72
C TRP A 109 -6.82 -15.69 3.17
N LEU A 110 -5.53 -15.92 3.37
CA LEU A 110 -4.89 -17.19 3.08
C LEU A 110 -4.37 -17.78 4.39
N SER A 111 -4.68 -19.04 4.67
CA SER A 111 -4.28 -19.68 5.92
C SER A 111 -3.89 -21.14 5.73
N ASN A 112 -2.96 -21.59 6.57
CA ASN A 112 -2.72 -22.99 6.82
C ASN A 112 -3.45 -23.43 8.10
N ILE A 113 -4.19 -24.54 8.03
CA ILE A 113 -5.07 -24.99 9.11
C ILE A 113 -4.49 -26.28 9.72
N PRO A 114 -4.60 -26.48 11.04
CA PRO A 114 -5.18 -25.58 12.05
C PRO A 114 -4.18 -24.58 12.67
N ASN A 115 -2.88 -24.83 12.52
CA ASN A 115 -1.85 -24.14 13.31
C ASN A 115 -1.46 -22.74 12.81
N GLY A 116 -1.87 -22.34 11.59
CA GLY A 116 -1.38 -21.12 10.94
C GLY A 116 -0.11 -21.38 10.10
N PRO A 117 0.51 -20.33 9.52
CA PRO A 117 0.19 -18.91 9.64
C PRO A 117 -1.00 -18.49 8.79
N SER A 118 -1.56 -17.31 9.08
CA SER A 118 -2.58 -16.68 8.24
C SER A 118 -2.18 -15.29 7.79
N VAL A 119 -2.58 -14.92 6.58
CA VAL A 119 -2.20 -13.66 5.95
C VAL A 119 -3.45 -12.98 5.42
N LYS A 120 -3.60 -11.71 5.76
CA LYS A 120 -4.65 -10.85 5.22
C LYS A 120 -4.09 -9.98 4.10
N PHE A 121 -4.72 -10.04 2.94
CA PHE A 121 -4.46 -9.18 1.79
C PHE A 121 -5.65 -8.28 1.50
N LEU A 122 -5.38 -7.05 1.08
CA LEU A 122 -6.34 -6.25 0.33
C LEU A 122 -6.15 -6.59 -1.16
N VAL A 123 -7.23 -6.95 -1.83
CA VAL A 123 -7.20 -7.27 -3.27
C VAL A 123 -7.60 -6.04 -4.06
N GLU A 124 -6.72 -5.63 -4.97
CA GLU A 124 -6.88 -4.47 -5.84
C GLU A 124 -6.78 -4.90 -7.31
N ASN A 125 -7.26 -4.04 -8.23
CA ASN A 125 -7.13 -4.22 -9.68
C ASN A 125 -7.53 -5.62 -10.18
N VAL A 126 -8.68 -6.11 -9.70
CA VAL A 126 -9.24 -7.40 -10.12
C VAL A 126 -9.77 -7.30 -11.55
N TYR A 127 -9.27 -8.19 -12.38
CA TYR A 127 -9.72 -8.48 -13.72
C TYR A 127 -9.99 -9.99 -13.85
N THR A 128 -11.20 -10.35 -14.28
CA THR A 128 -11.67 -11.75 -14.32
C THR A 128 -11.33 -12.42 -15.65
N MET A 129 -11.39 -13.75 -15.73
CA MET A 129 -11.15 -14.48 -16.99
C MET A 129 -12.10 -14.09 -18.13
N ASN A 130 -13.31 -13.63 -17.80
CA ASN A 130 -14.33 -13.26 -18.79
C ASN A 130 -14.07 -11.89 -19.46
N GLU A 131 -12.92 -11.26 -19.27
CA GLU A 131 -12.62 -9.97 -19.88
C GLU A 131 -12.08 -10.11 -21.31
N LEU A 132 -12.58 -9.28 -22.21
CA LEU A 132 -12.31 -9.36 -23.66
C LEU A 132 -10.82 -9.27 -24.03
N LYS A 133 -9.99 -8.63 -23.20
CA LYS A 133 -8.55 -8.44 -23.48
C LYS A 133 -7.72 -9.70 -23.27
N LEU A 134 -8.25 -10.70 -22.58
CA LEU A 134 -7.56 -11.94 -22.26
C LEU A 134 -7.90 -12.97 -23.33
N THR A 135 -6.94 -13.23 -24.21
CA THR A 135 -7.12 -14.11 -25.38
C THR A 135 -6.65 -15.54 -25.15
N GLY A 136 -5.91 -15.80 -24.07
CA GLY A 136 -5.42 -17.12 -23.73
C GLY A 136 -6.50 -18.02 -23.15
N ASN A 137 -6.32 -19.33 -23.32
CA ASN A 137 -7.14 -20.38 -22.70
C ASN A 137 -6.24 -21.38 -21.98
N CYS A 138 -6.73 -22.08 -20.96
CA CYS A 138 -5.96 -23.16 -20.35
C CYS A 138 -6.83 -24.35 -19.96
N LEU A 139 -6.26 -25.55 -20.01
CA LEU A 139 -6.88 -26.79 -19.57
C LEU A 139 -7.30 -26.68 -18.11
N ARG A 140 -8.57 -27.00 -17.85
CA ARG A 140 -9.10 -26.99 -16.50
C ARG A 140 -8.43 -28.09 -15.66
N GLY A 141 -7.77 -27.69 -14.59
CA GLY A 141 -7.12 -28.62 -13.67
C GLY A 141 -5.76 -29.14 -14.15
N SER A 142 -5.16 -28.56 -15.19
CA SER A 142 -3.73 -28.76 -15.45
C SER A 142 -2.89 -28.23 -14.29
N ARG A 143 -1.66 -28.72 -14.21
CA ARG A 143 -0.74 -28.33 -13.14
C ARG A 143 -0.03 -27.05 -13.58
N PRO A 144 -0.16 -25.93 -12.84
CA PRO A 144 0.51 -24.70 -13.19
C PRO A 144 2.00 -24.78 -12.84
N LEU A 145 2.82 -24.09 -13.62
CA LEU A 145 4.16 -23.69 -13.18
C LEU A 145 4.04 -22.42 -12.34
N LEU A 146 4.76 -22.35 -11.23
CA LEU A 146 4.79 -21.17 -10.37
C LEU A 146 6.10 -20.43 -10.61
N SER A 147 6.00 -19.22 -11.15
CA SER A 147 7.12 -18.31 -11.33
C SER A 147 7.06 -17.21 -10.27
N PHE A 148 8.13 -17.09 -9.49
CA PHE A 148 8.27 -16.08 -8.45
C PHE A 148 9.42 -15.16 -8.79
N ASP A 149 9.19 -13.87 -8.62
CA ASP A 149 10.21 -12.83 -8.67
C ASP A 149 11.33 -13.08 -7.63
N PRO A 150 12.62 -12.91 -7.98
CA PRO A 150 13.74 -12.97 -7.04
C PRO A 150 13.56 -12.12 -5.77
N ALA A 151 12.82 -11.01 -5.84
CA ALA A 151 12.52 -10.15 -4.69
C ALA A 151 11.84 -10.89 -3.51
N PHE A 152 11.19 -12.04 -3.77
CA PHE A 152 10.60 -12.86 -2.72
C PHE A 152 11.62 -13.48 -1.75
N THR A 153 12.89 -13.59 -2.16
CA THR A 153 13.95 -14.16 -1.33
C THR A 153 14.59 -13.14 -0.39
N GLU A 154 14.43 -11.84 -0.66
CA GLU A 154 15.15 -10.78 0.06
C GLU A 154 14.64 -10.55 1.49
N LYS A 155 13.31 -10.51 1.69
CA LYS A 155 12.69 -10.21 2.98
C LYS A 155 12.03 -11.45 3.57
N SER A 156 12.20 -11.66 4.88
CA SER A 156 11.67 -12.82 5.61
C SER A 156 10.15 -13.00 5.45
N HIS A 157 9.38 -11.91 5.49
CA HIS A 157 7.94 -11.97 5.28
C HIS A 157 7.59 -12.43 3.85
N TYR A 158 8.35 -12.01 2.83
CA TYR A 158 8.11 -12.47 1.47
C TYR A 158 8.50 -13.93 1.27
N VAL A 159 9.54 -14.43 1.93
CA VAL A 159 9.87 -15.86 1.92
C VAL A 159 8.71 -16.69 2.48
N LEU A 160 8.11 -16.23 3.58
CA LEU A 160 6.92 -16.87 4.16
C LEU A 160 5.71 -16.81 3.20
N LEU A 161 5.49 -15.67 2.55
CA LEU A 161 4.42 -15.53 1.55
C LEU A 161 4.64 -16.44 0.34
N LYS A 162 5.87 -16.55 -0.15
CA LYS A 162 6.25 -17.43 -1.26
C LYS A 162 5.91 -18.88 -0.93
N GLU A 163 6.29 -19.34 0.26
CA GLU A 163 6.01 -20.71 0.70
C GLU A 163 4.51 -20.97 0.83
N LEU A 164 3.79 -20.03 1.45
CA LEU A 164 2.34 -20.13 1.62
C LEU A 164 1.58 -20.12 0.28
N LEU A 165 1.97 -19.24 -0.66
CA LEU A 165 1.40 -19.18 -2.01
C LEU A 165 1.71 -20.44 -2.82
N THR A 166 2.94 -20.97 -2.69
CA THR A 166 3.35 -22.22 -3.34
C THR A 166 2.46 -23.38 -2.91
N GLN A 167 2.15 -23.49 -1.62
CA GLN A 167 1.30 -24.56 -1.09
C GLN A 167 -0.19 -24.40 -1.44
N ILE A 168 -0.67 -23.19 -1.71
CA ILE A 168 -2.08 -22.94 -2.03
C ILE A 168 -2.32 -23.09 -3.54
N PHE A 169 -1.54 -22.38 -4.35
CA PHE A 169 -1.70 -22.35 -5.81
C PHE A 169 -1.03 -23.53 -6.51
N GLY A 170 -0.11 -24.23 -5.85
CA GLY A 170 0.50 -25.46 -6.34
C GLY A 170 -0.51 -26.61 -6.37
N VAL A 171 -0.59 -27.29 -7.52
CA VAL A 171 -1.46 -28.46 -7.69
C VAL A 171 -0.65 -29.73 -7.36
N PRO A 172 -1.10 -30.57 -6.41
CA PRO A 172 -0.36 -31.77 -6.05
C PRO A 172 -0.28 -32.76 -7.21
N LYS A 173 0.89 -33.42 -7.34
CA LYS A 173 1.13 -34.42 -8.38
C LYS A 173 0.18 -35.61 -8.20
N HIS A 174 -0.43 -36.07 -9.29
CA HIS A 174 -1.40 -37.17 -9.31
C HIS A 174 -2.67 -36.92 -8.47
N HIS A 175 -3.12 -35.66 -8.38
CA HIS A 175 -4.45 -35.39 -7.87
C HIS A 175 -5.51 -36.04 -8.79
N PRO A 176 -6.61 -36.61 -8.25
CA PRO A 176 -7.60 -37.32 -9.08
C PRO A 176 -8.21 -36.48 -10.20
N LYS A 177 -8.28 -35.15 -10.02
CA LYS A 177 -8.79 -34.19 -11.00
C LYS A 177 -7.69 -33.45 -11.77
N SER A 178 -6.40 -33.72 -11.51
CA SER A 178 -5.33 -33.01 -12.21
C SER A 178 -5.05 -33.65 -13.56
N GLN A 179 -4.89 -32.83 -14.59
CA GLN A 179 -4.38 -33.27 -15.88
C GLN A 179 -2.85 -33.46 -15.83
N PRO A 180 -2.29 -34.34 -16.68
CA PRO A 180 -0.85 -34.62 -16.67
C PRO A 180 -0.01 -33.49 -17.29
N PHE A 181 -0.57 -32.72 -18.22
CA PHE A 181 0.13 -31.68 -18.96
C PHE A 181 0.29 -30.37 -18.19
N PHE A 182 1.34 -29.63 -18.54
CA PHE A 182 1.58 -28.25 -18.10
C PHE A 182 1.17 -27.32 -19.23
N ASP A 183 0.15 -26.50 -18.99
CA ASP A 183 -0.44 -25.64 -20.02
C ASP A 183 -0.31 -24.14 -19.67
N HIS A 184 -0.14 -23.83 -18.39
CA HIS A 184 -0.12 -22.45 -17.93
C HIS A 184 0.84 -22.19 -16.76
N VAL A 185 1.15 -20.92 -16.58
CA VAL A 185 2.11 -20.40 -15.61
C VAL A 185 1.45 -19.32 -14.77
N TYR A 186 1.55 -19.44 -13.45
CA TYR A 186 1.25 -18.36 -12.53
C TYR A 186 2.50 -17.56 -12.24
N THR A 187 2.44 -16.26 -12.45
CA THR A 187 3.54 -15.34 -12.15
C THR A 187 3.17 -14.47 -10.95
N PHE A 188 4.06 -14.44 -9.97
CA PHE A 188 3.99 -13.54 -8.83
C PHE A 188 5.15 -12.56 -8.90
N ASN A 189 4.83 -11.29 -9.16
CA ASN A 189 5.83 -10.21 -9.25
C ASN A 189 5.63 -9.22 -8.11
N ILE A 190 6.72 -8.73 -7.51
CA ILE A 190 6.63 -7.72 -6.46
C ILE A 190 6.93 -6.36 -7.08
N LEU A 191 5.95 -5.45 -7.03
CA LEU A 191 6.10 -4.07 -7.47
C LEU A 191 5.38 -3.14 -6.50
N ASP A 192 6.07 -2.11 -6.03
CA ASP A 192 5.61 -1.16 -5.02
C ASP A 192 5.12 -1.82 -3.71
N ASN A 193 5.84 -2.84 -3.24
CA ASN A 193 5.47 -3.68 -2.09
C ASN A 193 4.11 -4.40 -2.23
N ARG A 194 3.57 -4.50 -3.45
CA ARG A 194 2.36 -5.26 -3.78
C ARG A 194 2.73 -6.45 -4.65
N ILE A 195 1.99 -7.54 -4.49
CA ILE A 195 2.19 -8.77 -5.25
C ILE A 195 1.20 -8.78 -6.40
N TRP A 196 1.72 -8.78 -7.62
CA TRP A 196 0.95 -8.87 -8.85
C TRP A 196 0.81 -10.33 -9.24
N PHE A 197 -0.43 -10.80 -9.37
CA PHE A 197 -0.75 -12.11 -9.88
C PHE A 197 -1.18 -12.01 -11.34
N ARG A 198 -0.58 -12.84 -12.20
CA ARG A 198 -1.03 -13.07 -13.57
C ARG A 198 -0.97 -14.55 -13.92
N ASN A 199 -1.81 -14.93 -14.87
CA ASN A 199 -1.89 -16.28 -15.40
C ASN A 199 -1.68 -16.25 -16.92
N PHE A 200 -0.71 -17.01 -17.39
CA PHE A 200 -0.31 -17.08 -18.79
C PHE A 200 -0.44 -18.52 -19.31
N GLN A 201 -1.01 -18.68 -20.50
CA GLN A 201 -0.97 -19.91 -21.28
C GLN A 201 0.37 -20.04 -22.00
N ILE A 202 0.90 -21.26 -22.07
CA ILE A 202 2.05 -21.63 -22.89
C ILE A 202 1.53 -22.00 -24.29
N LEU A 203 1.80 -21.17 -25.30
CA LEU A 203 1.32 -21.41 -26.67
C LEU A 203 2.21 -22.38 -27.44
N SER A 204 3.52 -22.23 -27.29
CA SER A 204 4.51 -22.94 -28.08
C SER A 204 5.71 -23.28 -27.21
N GLU A 205 6.47 -24.30 -27.62
CA GLU A 205 7.68 -24.72 -26.93
C GLU A 205 8.76 -23.63 -26.94
N ASP A 206 8.68 -22.69 -27.89
CA ASP A 206 9.54 -21.49 -28.00
C ASP A 206 9.34 -20.45 -26.87
N GLY A 207 8.37 -20.69 -25.96
CA GLY A 207 8.13 -19.82 -24.80
C GLY A 207 7.20 -18.63 -25.05
N ALA A 208 6.44 -18.65 -26.14
CA ALA A 208 5.37 -17.68 -26.37
C ALA A 208 4.25 -17.83 -25.32
N LEU A 209 3.86 -16.71 -24.70
CA LEU A 209 2.87 -16.68 -23.63
C LEU A 209 1.68 -15.79 -24.00
N ALA A 210 0.45 -16.27 -23.77
CA ALA A 210 -0.78 -15.48 -23.86
C ALA A 210 -1.43 -15.29 -22.49
N GLU A 211 -1.96 -14.10 -22.20
CA GLU A 211 -2.67 -13.85 -20.93
C GLU A 211 -4.05 -14.53 -20.93
N VAL A 212 -4.32 -15.37 -19.91
CA VAL A 212 -5.62 -16.05 -19.68
C VAL A 212 -6.44 -15.34 -18.61
N GLY A 213 -5.77 -14.85 -17.56
CA GLY A 213 -6.41 -14.34 -16.35
C GLY A 213 -6.76 -15.43 -15.31
N PRO A 214 -7.26 -15.04 -14.12
CA PRO A 214 -7.54 -13.68 -13.69
C PRO A 214 -6.26 -12.88 -13.37
N ARG A 215 -6.37 -11.56 -13.39
CA ARG A 215 -5.31 -10.63 -12.94
C ARG A 215 -5.78 -9.90 -11.70
N PHE A 216 -4.94 -9.85 -10.68
CA PHE A 216 -5.23 -9.08 -9.48
C PHE A 216 -3.95 -8.72 -8.76
N VAL A 217 -4.04 -7.73 -7.89
CA VAL A 217 -2.94 -7.24 -7.06
C VAL A 217 -3.28 -7.53 -5.61
N LEU A 218 -2.34 -8.15 -4.91
CA LEU A 218 -2.42 -8.44 -3.48
C LEU A 218 -1.55 -7.44 -2.73
N ASN A 219 -2.19 -6.60 -1.92
CA ASN A 219 -1.51 -5.72 -0.99
C ASN A 219 -1.50 -6.37 0.41
N PRO A 220 -0.35 -6.86 0.92
CA PRO A 220 -0.29 -7.53 2.20
C PRO A 220 -0.61 -6.55 3.34
N VAL A 221 -1.51 -6.92 4.25
CA VAL A 221 -1.97 -6.08 5.36
C VAL A 221 -1.25 -6.48 6.64
N LYS A 222 -1.47 -7.73 7.07
CA LYS A 222 -0.93 -8.30 8.30
C LYS A 222 -0.72 -9.81 8.13
N ILE A 223 0.30 -10.32 8.80
CA ILE A 223 0.59 -11.75 8.94
C ILE A 223 0.37 -12.12 10.41
N PHE A 224 -0.37 -13.19 10.65
CA PHE A 224 -0.70 -13.70 11.97
C PHE A 224 -0.04 -15.06 12.19
N SER A 225 0.31 -15.35 13.44
CA SER A 225 0.91 -16.64 13.80
C SER A 225 -0.05 -17.82 13.66
N GLY A 226 -1.32 -17.63 14.02
CA GLY A 226 -2.34 -18.68 14.00
C GLY A 226 -3.21 -18.69 12.74
N SER A 227 -4.06 -19.71 12.63
CA SER A 227 -5.07 -19.79 11.57
C SER A 227 -6.24 -18.86 11.89
N PHE A 228 -6.41 -17.82 11.05
CA PHE A 228 -7.44 -16.77 11.19
C PHE A 228 -7.51 -16.10 12.57
N GLY A 229 -6.38 -16.05 13.27
CA GLY A 229 -6.26 -15.51 14.62
C GLY A 229 -4.82 -15.53 15.10
N GLY A 230 -4.61 -15.23 16.39
CA GLY A 230 -3.30 -15.18 17.01
C GLY A 230 -2.61 -13.81 16.89
N VAL A 231 -1.36 -13.76 17.34
CA VAL A 231 -0.58 -12.53 17.42
C VAL A 231 -0.12 -12.10 16.02
N PRO A 232 -0.23 -10.81 15.66
CA PRO A 232 0.32 -10.33 14.39
C PRO A 232 1.85 -10.36 14.44
N LEU A 233 2.44 -11.24 13.62
CA LEU A 233 3.90 -11.35 13.48
C LEU A 233 4.49 -10.19 12.68
N TRP A 234 3.73 -9.69 11.71
CA TRP A 234 4.15 -8.60 10.86
C TRP A 234 2.96 -7.77 10.40
N SER A 235 3.16 -6.45 10.31
CA SER A 235 2.19 -5.52 9.74
C SER A 235 2.85 -4.65 8.69
N ASN A 236 2.16 -4.45 7.56
CA ASN A 236 2.67 -3.59 6.50
C ASN A 236 2.57 -2.12 6.92
N PRO A 237 3.70 -1.39 7.04
CA PRO A 237 3.68 0.04 7.36
C PRO A 237 3.14 0.91 6.21
N SER A 238 3.30 0.46 4.96
CA SER A 238 2.85 1.20 3.77
C SER A 238 1.35 1.01 3.48
N TYR A 239 0.71 0.07 4.17
CA TYR A 239 -0.70 -0.24 3.93
C TYR A 239 -1.62 0.84 4.52
N VAL A 240 -2.46 1.43 3.69
CA VAL A 240 -3.56 2.31 4.08
C VAL A 240 -4.87 1.64 3.73
N SER A 241 -5.79 1.53 4.69
CA SER A 241 -7.09 0.95 4.42
C SER A 241 -7.91 1.85 3.47
N PRO A 242 -8.72 1.28 2.56
CA PRO A 242 -9.55 2.07 1.64
C PRO A 242 -10.46 3.07 2.36
N ALA A 243 -11.01 2.67 3.52
CA ALA A 243 -11.81 3.56 4.36
C ALA A 243 -11.01 4.76 4.92
N LYS A 244 -9.75 4.55 5.33
CA LYS A 244 -8.86 5.62 5.81
C LYS A 244 -8.44 6.54 4.67
N TYR A 245 -8.12 5.97 3.51
CA TYR A 245 -7.81 6.73 2.30
C TYR A 245 -8.99 7.63 1.87
N GLN A 246 -10.21 7.07 1.82
CA GLN A 246 -11.42 7.85 1.51
C GLN A 246 -11.68 8.96 2.54
N LEU A 247 -11.42 8.71 3.82
CA LEU A 247 -11.53 9.73 4.86
C LEU A 247 -10.52 10.86 4.65
N GLN A 248 -9.27 10.54 4.33
CA GLN A 248 -8.23 11.53 4.04
C GLN A 248 -8.60 12.39 2.83
N VAL A 249 -9.10 11.79 1.75
CA VAL A 249 -9.57 12.53 0.56
C VAL A 249 -10.72 13.47 0.92
N ARG A 250 -11.67 13.02 1.75
CA ARG A 250 -12.80 13.86 2.22
C ARG A 250 -12.32 15.01 3.10
N LEU A 251 -11.39 14.76 4.02
CA LEU A 251 -10.82 15.79 4.90
C LEU A 251 -10.03 16.82 4.08
N ALA A 252 -9.23 16.39 3.12
CA ALA A 252 -8.52 17.28 2.21
C ALA A 252 -9.49 18.15 1.40
N ALA A 253 -10.62 17.59 0.93
CA ALA A 253 -11.66 18.35 0.25
C ALA A 253 -12.35 19.37 1.19
N LYS A 254 -12.61 19.01 2.46
CA LYS A 254 -13.15 19.94 3.47
C LYS A 254 -12.20 21.10 3.76
N ASN A 255 -10.90 20.82 3.88
CA ASN A 255 -9.90 21.85 4.16
C ASN A 255 -9.80 22.88 3.03
N LYS A 256 -10.08 22.53 1.77
CA LYS A 256 -10.12 23.51 0.67
C LYS A 256 -11.15 24.63 0.91
N TYR A 257 -12.30 24.31 1.51
CA TYR A 257 -13.31 25.31 1.84
C TYR A 257 -12.85 26.23 2.96
N VAL A 258 -12.27 25.66 4.01
CA VAL A 258 -11.70 26.41 5.15
C VAL A 258 -10.57 27.33 4.67
N ASN A 259 -9.62 26.79 3.90
CA ASN A 259 -8.51 27.55 3.32
C ASN A 259 -9.02 28.71 2.44
N ARG A 260 -10.12 28.54 1.70
CA ARG A 260 -10.71 29.61 0.89
C ARG A 260 -11.27 30.74 1.76
N ILE A 261 -11.95 30.40 2.86
CA ILE A 261 -12.47 31.39 3.82
C ILE A 261 -11.31 32.12 4.49
N GLU A 262 -10.30 31.38 4.95
CA GLU A 262 -9.10 31.95 5.58
C GLU A 262 -8.33 32.86 4.62
N GLN A 263 -8.17 32.46 3.36
CA GLN A 263 -7.56 33.29 2.33
C GLN A 263 -8.37 34.56 2.05
N LYS A 264 -9.70 34.49 2.04
CA LYS A 264 -10.55 35.66 1.87
C LYS A 264 -10.43 36.62 3.06
N ALA A 265 -10.47 36.10 4.28
CA ALA A 265 -10.27 36.89 5.50
C ALA A 265 -8.86 37.52 5.54
N HIS A 266 -7.82 36.75 5.19
CA HIS A 266 -6.46 37.25 5.11
C HIS A 266 -6.31 38.33 4.02
N ALA A 267 -6.93 38.16 2.86
CA ALA A 267 -6.95 39.16 1.80
C ALA A 267 -7.67 40.44 2.23
N GLU A 268 -8.78 40.34 2.96
CA GLU A 268 -9.49 41.49 3.54
C GLU A 268 -8.63 42.24 4.57
N ILE A 269 -7.91 41.52 5.44
CA ILE A 269 -7.00 42.11 6.43
C ILE A 269 -5.77 42.76 5.76
N THR A 270 -5.21 42.08 4.75
CA THR A 270 -4.00 42.55 4.03
C THR A 270 -4.34 43.64 3.01
N ARG A 271 -5.62 43.84 2.67
CA ARG A 271 -6.03 44.84 1.71
C ARG A 271 -5.58 46.22 2.21
N PRO A 272 -4.69 46.91 1.48
CA PRO A 272 -4.26 48.23 1.89
C PRO A 272 -5.46 49.18 1.86
N LYS A 273 -5.66 49.94 2.94
CA LYS A 273 -6.72 50.95 3.02
C LYS A 273 -6.48 52.09 2.03
N ASP A 274 -5.21 52.45 1.86
CA ASP A 274 -4.77 53.48 0.93
C ASP A 274 -4.12 52.80 -0.28
N SER A 275 -4.57 53.14 -1.49
CA SER A 275 -4.05 52.56 -2.74
C SER A 275 -2.62 53.01 -3.03
N TYR A 276 -2.39 54.32 -2.88
CA TYR A 276 -1.10 54.96 -3.06
C TYR A 276 -0.94 56.01 -1.96
N LYS A 277 0.25 56.11 -1.36
CA LYS A 277 0.61 57.30 -0.60
C LYS A 277 0.85 58.41 -1.62
N LEU A 278 -0.15 59.26 -1.83
CA LEU A 278 0.01 60.45 -2.68
C LEU A 278 1.19 61.25 -2.11
N THR A 279 2.17 61.56 -2.96
CA THR A 279 3.27 62.44 -2.57
C THR A 279 2.68 63.79 -2.14
N PRO A 280 3.15 64.41 -1.03
CA PRO A 280 2.65 65.70 -0.56
C PRO A 280 2.66 66.84 -1.60
N LEU A 281 3.36 66.68 -2.73
CA LEU A 281 3.42 67.65 -3.82
C LEU A 281 2.20 67.64 -4.76
N GLU A 282 1.30 66.67 -4.70
CA GLU A 282 0.12 66.66 -5.59
C GLU A 282 -0.93 67.72 -5.20
N GLU A 283 -0.93 68.19 -3.96
CA GLU A 283 -1.76 69.33 -3.53
C GLU A 283 -1.30 70.65 -4.17
N VAL A 284 -0.05 70.73 -4.65
CA VAL A 284 0.49 71.92 -5.33
C VAL A 284 -0.20 72.19 -6.67
N PHE A 285 -0.76 71.16 -7.30
CA PHE A 285 -1.42 71.26 -8.60
C PHE A 285 -2.94 71.47 -8.49
N LYS A 286 -3.49 71.60 -7.28
CA LYS A 286 -4.90 71.93 -7.05
C LYS A 286 -5.04 73.41 -6.66
N GLY A 287 -5.23 74.28 -7.64
CA GLY A 287 -5.47 75.72 -7.44
C GLY A 287 -4.53 76.61 -8.27
N ASP A 288 -4.56 77.92 -8.01
CA ASP A 288 -3.67 78.88 -8.66
C ASP A 288 -2.23 78.76 -8.10
N PRO A 289 -1.20 78.50 -8.95
CA PRO A 289 0.16 78.21 -8.49
C PRO A 289 0.81 79.32 -7.65
N LEU A 290 0.39 80.57 -7.84
CA LEU A 290 0.94 81.75 -7.18
C LEU A 290 0.52 81.85 -5.70
N GLU A 291 -0.74 81.55 -5.40
CA GLU A 291 -1.26 81.58 -4.03
C GLU A 291 -0.68 80.46 -3.18
N VAL A 292 -0.53 79.27 -3.77
CA VAL A 292 0.08 78.11 -3.12
C VAL A 292 1.55 78.36 -2.82
N ALA A 293 2.29 79.00 -3.74
CA ALA A 293 3.69 79.37 -3.51
C ALA A 293 3.86 80.37 -2.34
N LEU A 294 3.00 81.39 -2.27
CA LEU A 294 2.98 82.38 -1.18
C LEU A 294 2.65 81.71 0.17
N ASN A 295 1.67 80.82 0.21
CA ASN A 295 1.30 80.09 1.42
C ASN A 295 2.43 79.16 1.89
N LEU A 296 3.19 78.58 0.97
CA LEU A 296 4.31 77.69 1.27
C LEU A 296 5.55 78.46 1.77
N GLU A 297 5.79 79.67 1.28
CA GLU A 297 6.79 80.60 1.85
C GLU A 297 6.39 81.05 3.26
N ASN A 298 5.13 81.43 3.46
CA ASN A 298 4.64 81.83 4.78
C ASN A 298 4.73 80.68 5.79
N ALA A 299 4.36 79.46 5.40
CA ALA A 299 4.48 78.28 6.26
C ALA A 299 5.93 77.95 6.61
N LYS A 300 6.88 78.09 5.66
CA LYS A 300 8.33 77.92 5.93
C LYS A 300 8.85 78.97 6.91
N ASN A 301 8.40 80.22 6.78
CA ASN A 301 8.75 81.29 7.72
C ASN A 301 8.20 81.00 9.12
N ASP A 302 6.96 80.51 9.22
CA ASP A 302 6.35 80.12 10.49
C ASP A 302 7.04 78.91 11.15
N GLU A 303 7.45 77.91 10.37
CA GLU A 303 8.23 76.77 10.87
C GLU A 303 9.63 77.19 11.33
N ALA A 304 10.28 78.15 10.65
CA ALA A 304 11.56 78.72 11.05
C ALA A 304 11.44 79.51 12.37
N VAL A 305 10.35 80.26 12.54
CA VAL A 305 10.03 80.99 13.79
C VAL A 305 9.72 80.02 14.94
N LYS A 306 8.93 78.96 14.70
CA LYS A 306 8.66 77.92 15.71
C LYS A 306 9.92 77.14 16.10
N ASN A 307 10.81 76.84 15.15
CA ASN A 307 12.06 76.15 15.45
C ASN A 307 13.07 77.02 16.21
N THR A 308 13.09 78.33 15.95
CA THR A 308 13.91 79.28 16.73
C THR A 308 13.34 79.48 18.12
N GLN A 309 12.03 79.61 18.29
CA GLN A 309 11.36 79.66 19.60
C GLN A 309 11.62 78.37 20.41
N ASN A 310 11.46 77.19 19.81
CA ASN A 310 11.74 75.90 20.45
C ASN A 310 13.22 75.73 20.84
N LYS A 311 14.16 76.27 20.04
CA LYS A 311 15.59 76.30 20.41
C LYS A 311 15.84 77.24 21.59
N VAL A 312 15.23 78.43 21.61
CA VAL A 312 15.35 79.40 22.70
C VAL A 312 14.75 78.85 24.00
N GLU A 313 13.61 78.15 23.94
CA GLU A 313 13.02 77.49 25.10
C GLU A 313 13.89 76.34 25.64
N LYS A 314 14.43 75.49 24.76
CA LYS A 314 15.37 74.42 25.14
C LYS A 314 16.64 74.98 25.79
N VAL A 315 17.13 76.12 25.32
CA VAL A 315 18.28 76.83 25.92
C VAL A 315 17.92 77.43 27.29
N LYS A 316 16.77 78.08 27.43
CA LYS A 316 16.26 78.59 28.72
C LYS A 316 16.07 77.47 29.75
N GLN A 317 15.54 76.32 29.34
CA GLN A 317 15.39 75.14 30.21
C GLN A 317 16.75 74.54 30.63
N LYS A 318 17.75 74.51 29.74
CA LYS A 318 19.12 74.09 30.09
C LYS A 318 19.79 75.05 31.08
N MET A 319 19.62 76.36 30.93
CA MET A 319 20.14 77.37 31.87
C MET A 319 19.44 77.30 33.24
N LYS A 320 18.13 77.03 33.30
CA LYS A 320 17.42 76.78 34.57
C LYS A 320 17.96 75.53 35.28
N LYS A 321 18.18 74.43 34.54
CA LYS A 321 18.77 73.19 35.09
C LYS A 321 20.21 73.39 35.58
N SER A 322 21.03 74.22 34.92
CA SER A 322 22.40 74.51 35.38
C SER A 322 22.41 75.41 36.63
N LYS A 323 21.50 76.38 36.72
CA LYS A 323 21.32 77.22 37.93
C LYS A 323 20.87 76.38 39.12
N LEU A 324 19.90 75.47 38.96
CA LEU A 324 19.50 74.54 40.04
C LEU A 324 20.65 73.64 40.51
N LYS A 325 21.49 73.14 39.59
CA LYS A 325 22.67 72.33 39.93
C LYS A 325 23.79 73.10 40.64
N LYS A 326 23.91 74.42 40.45
CA LYS A 326 24.85 75.27 41.19
C LYS A 326 24.35 75.54 42.62
N VAL A 327 23.05 75.76 42.80
CA VAL A 327 22.45 75.98 44.12
C VAL A 327 22.53 74.73 45.01
N SER A 328 22.43 73.53 44.44
CA SER A 328 22.57 72.28 45.20
C SER A 328 24.01 71.90 45.58
N LYS A 329 25.03 72.49 44.94
CA LYS A 329 26.46 72.27 45.26
C LYS A 329 27.01 73.17 46.37
N VAL A 330 26.31 74.25 46.72
CA VAL A 330 26.72 75.19 47.79
C VAL A 330 26.14 74.79 49.16
N LYS A 331 25.25 73.79 49.22
CA LYS A 331 24.62 73.26 50.44
C LYS A 331 25.20 71.92 50.92
N LYS A 332 26.45 71.59 50.59
CA LYS A 332 27.17 70.45 51.17
C LYS A 332 28.42 70.92 51.89
#